data_AF-A0A830BWT7-F1
#
_entry.id   AF-A0A830BWT7-F1
#
_cell.length_a   1.000
_cell.length_b   1.000
_cell.length_c   1.000
_cell.angle_alpha   90.00
_cell.angle_beta   90.00
_cell.angle_gamma   90.00
#
_symmetry.space_group_name_H-M   'P 1'
#
loop_
_entity.id
_entity.type
_entity.pdbx_description
1 polymer ?
#
loop_
_entity_poly.entity_id
_entity_poly.type
_entity_poly.pdbx_seq_one_letter_code
_entity_poly.pdbx_strand_id
1 'polypeptide(L)'
;MKKLKYKSAPAVSILDTCFHISGHTNITNIPTMSFTFKGNAKVDLYPAGIIYVINSSVVCLAFAGNSDPQDFAVFGNTQQRKLEVVYDVAGERIGFAPNPQCHYSVV
;
A
#
# COMPACT_ATOMS: atom_id res chain seq x y z
N MET A 1 -18.46 15.97 -5.89
CA MET A 1 -17.22 15.17 -5.97
C MET A 1 -16.08 15.98 -5.35
N LYS A 2 -15.38 15.44 -4.33
CA LYS A 2 -14.27 16.13 -3.66
C LYS A 2 -13.15 16.35 -4.67
N LYS A 3 -12.69 17.59 -4.88
CA LYS A 3 -11.52 17.88 -5.73
C LYS A 3 -10.32 17.08 -5.20
N LEU A 4 -9.70 16.26 -6.04
CA LEU A 4 -8.38 15.72 -5.78
C LEU A 4 -7.42 16.91 -5.64
N LYS A 5 -6.73 17.00 -4.51
CA LYS A 5 -5.75 18.06 -4.24
C LYS A 5 -4.55 17.99 -5.20
N TYR A 6 -4.29 16.81 -5.76
CA TYR A 6 -3.18 16.52 -6.65
C TYR A 6 -3.65 16.34 -8.09
N LYS A 7 -2.86 16.83 -9.03
CA LYS A 7 -3.07 16.56 -10.47
C LYS A 7 -2.60 15.14 -10.79
N SER A 8 -3.30 14.48 -11.71
CA SER A 8 -2.83 13.20 -12.25
C SER A 8 -1.46 13.37 -12.93
N ALA A 9 -0.61 12.35 -12.81
CA ALA A 9 0.66 12.21 -13.51
C ALA A 9 0.60 10.97 -14.41
N PRO A 10 1.47 10.88 -15.45
CA PRO A 10 1.59 9.66 -16.23
C PRO A 10 1.88 8.43 -15.38
N ALA A 11 1.40 7.27 -15.84
CA ALA A 11 1.73 5.97 -15.24
C ALA A 11 3.25 5.74 -15.20
N VAL A 12 3.72 5.01 -14.19
CA VAL A 12 5.14 4.69 -14.02
C VAL A 12 5.29 3.19 -13.83
N SER A 13 5.98 2.54 -14.77
CA SER A 13 6.14 1.08 -14.77
C SER A 13 4.77 0.39 -14.69
N ILE A 14 4.58 -0.52 -13.74
CA ILE A 14 3.32 -1.26 -13.50
C ILE A 14 2.25 -0.47 -12.75
N LEU A 15 2.54 0.77 -12.31
CA LEU A 15 1.62 1.59 -11.53
C LEU A 15 0.86 2.56 -12.46
N ASP A 16 -0.46 2.44 -12.49
CA ASP A 16 -1.34 3.19 -13.40
C ASP A 16 -1.86 4.50 -12.82
N THR A 17 -1.90 4.61 -11.48
CA THR A 17 -2.55 5.71 -10.77
C THR A 17 -1.51 6.57 -10.04
N CYS A 18 -1.02 7.59 -10.74
CA CYS A 18 0.04 8.47 -10.26
C CYS A 18 -0.39 9.94 -10.17
N PHE A 19 0.28 10.71 -9.32
CA PHE A 19 -0.06 12.10 -9.01
C PHE A 19 1.18 12.99 -8.90
N HIS A 20 1.07 14.21 -9.42
CA HIS A 20 2.04 15.27 -9.21
C HIS A 20 1.89 15.88 -7.81
N ILE A 21 2.98 15.90 -7.05
CA ILE A 21 3.05 16.46 -5.70
C ILE A 21 3.97 17.68 -5.59
N SER A 22 4.53 18.17 -6.70
CA SER A 22 5.41 19.35 -6.72
C SER A 22 4.79 20.53 -5.96
N GLY A 23 5.58 21.15 -5.08
CA GLY A 23 5.13 22.26 -4.22
C GLY A 23 4.39 21.83 -2.94
N HIS A 24 4.24 20.53 -2.68
CA HIS A 24 3.72 20.03 -1.40
C HIS A 24 4.85 19.45 -0.55
N THR A 25 4.97 19.91 0.69
CA THR A 25 5.96 19.39 1.65
C THR A 25 5.58 18.04 2.24
N ASN A 26 4.28 17.72 2.27
CA ASN A 26 3.75 16.46 2.77
C ASN A 26 2.56 15.98 1.92
N ILE A 27 2.48 14.67 1.73
CA ILE A 27 1.31 14.02 1.10
C ILE A 27 0.20 13.97 2.13
N THR A 28 -0.87 14.70 1.87
CA THR A 28 -2.06 14.83 2.72
C THR A 28 -3.24 14.12 2.06
N ASN A 29 -4.21 13.65 2.85
CA ASN A 29 -5.45 13.05 2.36
C ASN A 29 -5.25 11.72 1.60
N ILE A 30 -4.39 10.86 2.12
CA ILE A 30 -4.28 9.48 1.66
C ILE A 30 -5.57 8.74 2.05
N PRO A 31 -6.22 8.01 1.13
CA PRO A 31 -7.42 7.26 1.46
C PRO A 31 -7.11 6.17 2.49
N THR A 32 -8.06 5.88 3.38
CA THR A 32 -7.99 4.69 4.21
C THR A 32 -8.25 3.47 3.34
N MET A 33 -7.37 2.47 3.41
CA MET A 33 -7.50 1.22 2.68
C MET A 33 -7.27 0.03 3.62
N SER A 34 -8.01 -1.05 3.36
CA SER A 34 -8.00 -2.24 4.19
C SER A 34 -8.15 -3.48 3.34
N PHE A 35 -7.52 -4.58 3.75
CA PHE A 35 -7.77 -5.91 3.22
C PHE A 35 -8.64 -6.70 4.22
N THR A 36 -9.69 -7.34 3.74
CA THR A 36 -10.51 -8.24 4.56
C THR A 36 -10.23 -9.66 4.14
N PHE A 37 -9.59 -10.43 5.02
CA PHE A 37 -9.29 -11.84 4.81
C PHE A 37 -10.40 -12.75 5.38
N LYS A 38 -10.34 -14.03 5.02
CA LYS A 38 -11.22 -15.08 5.55
C LYS A 38 -11.24 -15.02 7.09
N GLY A 39 -12.41 -15.23 7.68
CA GLY A 39 -12.61 -15.10 9.13
C GLY A 39 -12.80 -13.67 9.61
N ASN A 40 -13.13 -12.73 8.70
CA ASN A 40 -13.35 -11.31 8.98
C ASN A 40 -12.12 -10.59 9.55
N ALA A 41 -10.92 -11.11 9.29
CA ALA A 41 -9.68 -10.45 9.67
C ALA A 41 -9.46 -9.23 8.77
N LYS A 42 -9.73 -8.04 9.31
CA LYS A 42 -9.50 -6.76 8.63
C LYS A 42 -8.09 -6.25 8.95
N VAL A 43 -7.31 -6.04 7.91
CA VAL A 43 -5.95 -5.49 7.99
C VAL A 43 -5.96 -4.10 7.38
N ASP A 44 -5.87 -3.07 8.23
CA ASP A 44 -5.75 -1.69 7.80
C ASP A 44 -4.32 -1.40 7.34
N LEU A 45 -4.18 -0.76 6.18
CA LEU A 45 -2.88 -0.38 5.65
C LEU A 45 -2.41 0.95 6.23
N TYR A 46 -1.13 1.01 6.56
CA TYR A 46 -0.45 2.28 6.80
C TYR A 46 -0.27 3.05 5.49
N PRO A 47 -0.13 4.39 5.53
CA PRO A 47 0.21 5.19 4.35
C PRO A 47 1.39 4.66 3.52
N ALA A 48 2.38 4.07 4.20
CA ALA A 48 3.57 3.46 3.59
C ALA A 48 3.26 2.21 2.74
N GLY A 49 2.09 1.58 2.94
CA GLY A 49 1.56 0.48 2.14
C GLY A 49 0.52 0.88 1.09
N ILE A 50 0.16 2.17 1.02
CA ILE A 50 -0.82 2.71 0.08
C ILE A 50 -0.14 3.54 -1.00
N ILE A 51 0.89 4.31 -0.64
CA ILE A 51 1.58 5.25 -1.53
C ILE A 51 3.00 4.76 -1.79
N TYR A 52 3.38 4.74 -3.06
CA TYR A 52 4.75 4.51 -3.51
C TYR A 52 5.36 5.83 -4.01
N VAL A 53 6.52 6.21 -3.46
CA VAL A 53 7.22 7.44 -3.84
C VAL A 53 8.16 7.15 -5.00
N ILE A 54 7.90 7.75 -6.16
CA ILE A 54 8.76 7.61 -7.35
C ILE A 54 9.95 8.57 -7.24
N ASN A 55 9.66 9.84 -6.92
CA ASN A 55 10.65 10.89 -6.67
C ASN A 55 10.01 12.05 -5.90
N SER A 56 10.71 13.18 -5.78
CA SER A 56 10.24 14.39 -5.08
C SER A 56 9.00 15.05 -5.69
N SER A 57 8.60 14.68 -6.91
CA SER A 57 7.53 15.34 -7.66
C SER A 57 6.38 14.40 -8.03
N VAL A 58 6.56 13.09 -7.97
CA VAL A 58 5.57 12.09 -8.38
C VAL A 58 5.46 10.98 -7.35
N VAL A 59 4.22 10.63 -7.03
CA VAL A 59 3.87 9.45 -6.22
C VAL A 59 2.76 8.68 -6.91
N CYS A 60 2.68 7.39 -6.63
CA CYS A 60 1.64 6.52 -7.18
C CYS A 60 0.92 5.77 -6.07
N LEU A 61 -0.30 5.32 -6.33
CA LEU A 61 -0.89 4.26 -5.52
C LEU A 61 -0.03 3.00 -5.67
N ALA A 62 0.26 2.31 -4.56
CA ALA A 62 1.10 1.12 -4.51
C ALA A 62 0.33 -0.15 -4.96
N PHE A 63 -0.52 -0.02 -5.97
CA PHE A 63 -1.38 -1.08 -6.49
C PHE A 63 -1.17 -1.16 -8.00
N ALA A 64 -0.91 -2.37 -8.48
CA ALA A 64 -0.81 -2.67 -9.90
C ALA A 64 -1.99 -3.55 -10.29
N GLY A 65 -2.56 -3.28 -11.46
CA GLY A 65 -3.54 -4.18 -12.06
C GLY A 65 -2.90 -5.52 -12.42
N ASN A 66 -3.67 -6.60 -12.31
CA ASN A 66 -3.32 -7.87 -12.90
C ASN A 66 -3.93 -8.01 -14.30
N SER A 67 -3.38 -8.87 -15.15
CA SER A 67 -3.89 -9.12 -16.50
C SER A 67 -5.28 -9.79 -16.50
N ASP A 68 -5.57 -10.59 -15.49
CA ASP A 68 -6.87 -11.23 -15.29
C ASP A 68 -7.42 -10.88 -13.89
N PRO A 69 -8.64 -10.30 -13.78
CA PRO A 69 -9.30 -10.06 -12.50
C PRO A 69 -9.66 -11.34 -11.72
N GLN A 70 -9.69 -12.51 -12.36
CA GLN A 70 -10.00 -13.80 -11.74
C GLN A 70 -8.76 -14.49 -11.13
N ASP A 71 -7.57 -13.99 -11.43
CA ASP A 71 -6.33 -14.49 -10.86
C ASP A 71 -6.17 -14.11 -9.38
N PHE A 72 -5.13 -14.65 -8.75
CA PHE A 72 -4.79 -14.34 -7.37
C PHE A 72 -4.33 -12.89 -7.19
N ALA A 73 -4.74 -12.28 -6.08
CA ALA A 73 -4.18 -11.02 -5.62
C ALA A 73 -2.86 -11.26 -4.87
N VAL A 74 -1.87 -10.40 -5.10
CA VAL A 74 -0.57 -10.45 -4.41
C VAL A 74 -0.55 -9.42 -3.29
N PHE A 75 -0.39 -9.88 -2.05
CA PHE A 75 -0.13 -8.99 -0.91
C PHE A 75 1.37 -8.69 -0.80
N GLY A 76 1.80 -7.65 -1.53
CA GLY A 76 3.21 -7.32 -1.71
C GLY A 76 3.92 -6.80 -0.45
N ASN A 77 5.25 -6.72 -0.53
CA ASN A 77 6.10 -6.22 0.55
C ASN A 77 5.75 -4.79 0.99
N THR A 78 5.21 -3.97 0.09
CA THR A 78 4.86 -2.57 0.36
C THR A 78 3.65 -2.51 1.28
N GLN A 79 2.61 -3.30 1.01
CA GLN A 79 1.44 -3.37 1.87
C GLN A 79 1.76 -3.96 3.26
N GLN A 80 2.80 -4.78 3.36
CA GLN A 80 3.28 -5.32 4.64
C GLN A 80 4.09 -4.32 5.49
N ARG A 81 4.47 -3.15 4.95
CA ARG A 81 5.25 -2.15 5.72
C ARG A 81 4.47 -1.67 6.94
N LYS A 82 5.14 -1.66 8.09
CA LYS A 82 4.58 -1.32 9.41
C LYS A 82 3.51 -2.31 9.89
N LEU A 83 3.47 -3.50 9.31
CA LEU A 83 2.76 -4.65 9.88
C LEU A 83 3.81 -5.64 10.39
N GLU A 84 3.52 -6.25 11.52
CA GLU A 84 4.14 -7.51 11.90
C GLU A 84 3.34 -8.64 11.25
N VAL A 85 4.05 -9.55 10.60
CA VAL A 85 3.47 -10.71 9.92
C VAL A 85 3.98 -11.97 10.60
N VAL A 86 3.05 -12.73 11.19
CA VAL A 86 3.37 -13.97 11.91
C VAL A 86 2.94 -15.15 11.05
N TYR A 87 3.89 -16.04 10.77
CA TYR A 87 3.64 -17.29 10.05
C TYR A 87 3.53 -18.43 11.06
N ASP A 88 2.30 -18.82 11.38
CA ASP A 88 2.03 -19.98 12.22
C ASP A 88 1.83 -21.19 11.30
N VAL A 89 2.96 -21.84 10.98
CA VAL A 89 3.01 -22.99 10.07
C VAL A 89 2.25 -24.18 10.65
N ALA A 90 2.36 -24.42 11.96
CA ALA A 90 1.69 -25.55 12.62
C ALA A 90 0.18 -25.35 12.70
N GLY A 91 -0.28 -24.11 12.91
CA GLY A 91 -1.70 -23.74 12.94
C GLY A 91 -2.27 -23.31 11.59
N GLU A 92 -1.52 -23.50 10.49
CA GLU A 92 -1.88 -23.21 9.09
C GLU A 92 -2.49 -21.82 8.87
N ARG A 93 -1.89 -20.80 9.50
CA ARG A 93 -2.43 -19.43 9.48
C ARG A 93 -1.35 -18.36 9.38
N ILE A 94 -1.78 -17.20 8.90
CA ILE A 94 -0.98 -15.99 8.90
C ILE A 94 -1.67 -14.95 9.78
N GLY A 95 -0.92 -14.37 10.71
CA GLY A 95 -1.36 -13.28 11.58
C GLY A 95 -0.80 -11.94 11.13
N PHE A 96 -1.58 -10.88 11.30
CA PHE A 96 -1.16 -9.50 11.04
C PHE A 96 -1.43 -8.64 12.26
N ALA A 97 -0.44 -7.86 12.68
CA ALA A 97 -0.59 -6.87 13.73
C ALA A 97 0.01 -5.53 13.30
N PRO A 98 -0.57 -4.38 13.68
CA PRO A 98 0.05 -3.09 13.42
C PRO A 98 1.37 -2.98 14.21
N ASN A 99 2.48 -2.73 13.50
CA ASN A 99 3.78 -2.48 14.10
C ASN A 99 4.42 -1.22 13.48
N PRO A 100 4.08 -0.02 13.99
CA PRO A 100 4.62 1.23 13.47
C PRO A 100 6.13 1.38 13.71
N GLN A 101 6.73 0.53 14.56
CA GLN A 101 8.14 0.54 14.93
C GLN A 101 9.00 -0.43 14.10
N CYS A 102 8.41 -1.23 13.20
CA CYS A 102 9.14 -1.97 12.16
C CYS A 102 9.82 -0.97 11.21
N HIS A 103 10.94 -0.40 11.66
CA HIS A 103 11.93 0.23 10.81
C HIS A 103 12.69 -0.85 10.05
N TYR A 104 13.26 -0.47 8.91
CA TYR A 104 14.19 -1.29 8.12
C TYR A 104 15.26 -1.84 9.07
N SER A 105 15.05 -3.05 9.59
CA SER A 105 16.11 -3.78 10.27
C SER A 105 16.95 -4.31 9.14
N VAL A 106 18.06 -3.62 8.88
CA VAL A 106 19.15 -4.20 8.13
C VAL A 106 19.60 -5.39 8.97
N VAL A 107 19.21 -6.60 8.55
CA VAL A 107 19.95 -7.81 8.92
C VAL A 107 21.23 -7.84 8.10
#